data_AF-A0A4U6DD01-F1
#
_entry.id   AF-A0A4U6DD01-F1
#
_cell.length_a   1.000
_cell.length_b   1.000
_cell.length_c   1.000
_cell.angle_alpha   90.00
_cell.angle_beta   90.00
_cell.angle_gamma   90.00
#
_symmetry.space_group_name_H-M   'P 1'
#
loop_
_entity.id
_entity.type
_entity.pdbx_description
1 polymer ?
#
loop_
_entity_poly.entity_id
_entity_poly.type
_entity_poly.pdbx_seq_one_letter_code
_entity_poly.pdbx_strand_id
1 'polypeptide(L)'
;MTAESWHFKREIIINNQGGAATDIVIQIKLNSNDFDFSKTKADGADIRFSTSAGRLNDSGLSYWTEQWNENGTTIIWVKVPVLKAKTRNSIFMFYGNFNAVPVSNGDKTFLFFDDFEEGDFTKKWTNTSVGEVIEKEGQLKLKETDGQDGIVTANFNVTGKMIVRTSYQREGADGHWVRAGVGGWNNWLAFGDHTDRAASGTNYVMLFDSSSIGSLKSAPLIKSPNLVITDKWRRAEYWFDGKKLYGKQDDITVELLLKNAASKLALRTLDNDSWDNFAYISVSKYAGSEPKVTLGKEQAN
;
A
#
# COMPACT_ATOMS: atom_id res chain seq x y z
N MET A 1 23.05 6.28 -31.69
CA MET A 1 22.40 5.86 -30.44
C MET A 1 23.29 6.33 -29.31
N THR A 2 22.98 7.47 -28.68
CA THR A 2 23.72 7.91 -27.50
C THR A 2 23.33 6.98 -26.35
N ALA A 3 24.31 6.27 -25.79
CA ALA A 3 24.10 5.46 -24.60
C ALA A 3 23.51 6.37 -23.52
N GLU A 4 22.39 5.96 -22.90
CA GLU A 4 21.85 6.64 -21.73
C GLU A 4 22.93 6.69 -20.65
N SER A 5 23.49 7.87 -20.41
CA SER A 5 24.55 8.05 -19.41
C SER A 5 23.92 8.28 -18.05
N TRP A 6 23.48 7.19 -17.43
CA TRP A 6 23.19 7.15 -16.00
C TRP A 6 24.47 7.51 -15.23
N HIS A 7 24.52 8.70 -14.62
CA HIS A 7 25.73 9.25 -14.01
C HIS A 7 26.03 8.68 -12.62
N PHE A 8 24.98 8.26 -11.90
CA PHE A 8 25.10 7.76 -10.55
C PHE A 8 24.39 6.42 -10.43
N LYS A 9 24.93 5.58 -9.54
CA LYS A 9 24.23 4.41 -9.04
C LYS A 9 24.40 4.27 -7.54
N ARG A 10 23.41 3.68 -6.90
CA ARG A 10 23.43 3.39 -5.48
C ARG A 10 22.99 1.98 -5.21
N GLU A 11 23.78 1.26 -4.43
CA GLU A 11 23.37 -0.06 -3.97
C GLU A 11 22.19 0.06 -2.99
N ILE A 12 21.20 -0.79 -3.15
CA ILE A 12 20.09 -0.98 -2.23
C ILE A 12 20.25 -2.37 -1.62
N ILE A 13 20.48 -2.41 -0.31
CA ILE A 13 20.76 -3.64 0.43
C ILE A 13 19.45 -4.16 1.01
N ILE A 14 19.16 -5.43 0.73
CA ILE A 14 17.92 -6.10 1.12
C ILE A 14 18.27 -7.29 2.00
N ASN A 15 17.95 -7.19 3.29
CA ASN A 15 18.16 -8.25 4.26
C ASN A 15 16.90 -9.10 4.37
N ASN A 16 16.91 -10.27 3.71
CA ASN A 16 15.82 -11.23 3.75
C ASN A 16 16.12 -12.30 4.81
N GLN A 17 15.41 -12.25 5.95
CA GLN A 17 15.48 -13.26 7.00
C GLN A 17 14.57 -14.47 6.74
N GLY A 18 13.64 -14.33 5.78
CA GLY A 18 12.71 -15.37 5.37
C GLY A 18 13.33 -16.40 4.42
N GLY A 19 12.44 -17.23 3.86
CA GLY A 19 12.78 -18.17 2.80
C GLY A 19 13.15 -17.48 1.48
N ALA A 20 13.65 -18.26 0.53
CA ALA A 20 13.85 -17.74 -0.82
C ALA A 20 12.48 -17.37 -1.41
N ALA A 21 12.42 -16.25 -2.11
CA ALA A 21 11.18 -15.70 -2.61
C ALA A 21 11.40 -15.02 -3.96
N THR A 22 10.34 -14.99 -4.78
CA THR A 22 10.36 -14.36 -6.10
C THR A 22 9.26 -13.33 -6.21
N ASP A 23 9.48 -12.31 -7.04
CA ASP A 23 8.55 -11.19 -7.27
C ASP A 23 8.10 -10.51 -5.97
N ILE A 24 9.03 -10.32 -5.04
CA ILE A 24 8.76 -9.61 -3.79
C ILE A 24 8.88 -8.12 -4.06
N VAL A 25 7.85 -7.36 -3.66
CA VAL A 25 7.90 -5.90 -3.71
C VAL A 25 8.47 -5.38 -2.39
N ILE A 26 9.51 -4.57 -2.48
CA ILE A 26 10.16 -3.93 -1.32
C ILE A 26 9.91 -2.42 -1.31
N GLN A 27 9.94 -1.82 -0.12
CA GLN A 27 9.88 -0.37 0.05
C GLN A 27 11.28 0.23 0.18
N ILE A 28 11.55 1.27 -0.59
CA ILE A 28 12.72 2.14 -0.46
C ILE A 28 12.22 3.49 0.02
N LYS A 29 12.85 4.03 1.07
CA LYS A 29 12.63 5.39 1.56
C LYS A 29 13.90 6.20 1.35
N LEU A 30 13.74 7.40 0.81
CA LEU A 30 14.82 8.38 0.61
C LEU A 30 14.43 9.69 1.30
N ASN A 31 15.40 10.40 1.86
CA ASN A 31 15.25 11.74 2.41
C ASN A 31 16.56 12.52 2.24
N SER A 32 16.54 13.84 2.47
CA SER A 32 17.70 14.70 2.24
C SER A 32 18.92 14.39 3.11
N ASN A 33 18.78 13.61 4.20
CA ASN A 33 19.92 13.18 5.01
C ASN A 33 20.67 12.00 4.39
N ASP A 34 19.97 11.18 3.60
CA ASP A 34 20.53 9.96 3.03
C ASP A 34 20.65 10.00 1.50
N PHE A 35 19.98 10.91 0.79
CA PHE A 35 19.98 11.01 -0.67
C PHE A 35 20.07 12.47 -1.16
N ASP A 36 20.91 12.71 -2.16
CA ASP A 36 21.12 14.02 -2.76
C ASP A 36 20.21 14.20 -3.99
N PHE A 37 19.05 14.82 -3.78
CA PHE A 37 18.04 15.06 -4.82
C PHE A 37 18.49 16.02 -5.93
N SER A 38 19.58 16.77 -5.74
CA SER A 38 20.13 17.63 -6.82
C SER A 38 20.71 16.82 -7.99
N LYS A 39 20.93 15.52 -7.80
CA LYS A 39 21.41 14.57 -8.80
C LYS A 39 20.29 13.88 -9.58
N THR A 40 19.04 14.24 -9.34
CA THR A 40 17.84 13.71 -10.01
C THR A 40 17.03 14.82 -10.65
N LYS A 41 16.10 14.46 -11.53
CA LYS A 41 15.01 15.36 -11.93
C LYS A 41 14.11 15.65 -10.73
N ALA A 42 13.49 16.83 -10.73
CA ALA A 42 12.60 17.29 -9.67
C ALA A 42 11.36 16.41 -9.44
N ASP A 43 11.00 15.58 -10.43
CA ASP A 43 9.89 14.62 -10.40
C ASP A 43 10.36 13.16 -10.22
N GLY A 44 11.67 12.93 -10.11
CA GLY A 44 12.26 11.58 -10.02
C GLY A 44 12.06 10.72 -11.27
N ALA A 45 11.72 11.32 -12.43
CA ALA A 45 11.49 10.56 -13.67
C ALA A 45 12.74 9.81 -14.16
N ASP A 46 13.93 10.24 -13.72
CA ASP A 46 15.22 9.62 -13.98
C ASP A 46 15.65 8.66 -12.87
N ILE A 47 14.74 7.82 -12.36
CA ILE A 47 15.06 6.71 -11.47
C ILE A 47 14.91 5.38 -12.20
N ARG A 48 15.90 4.49 -12.08
CA ARG A 48 15.80 3.10 -12.57
C ARG A 48 16.39 2.13 -11.56
N PHE A 49 15.97 0.87 -11.64
CA PHE A 49 16.48 -0.19 -10.78
C PHE A 49 16.99 -1.36 -11.62
N SER A 50 18.07 -2.01 -11.21
CA SER A 50 18.56 -3.26 -11.81
C SER A 50 19.08 -4.22 -10.74
N THR A 51 19.09 -5.52 -11.03
CA THR A 51 19.78 -6.52 -10.20
C THR A 51 21.29 -6.53 -10.42
N SER A 52 21.77 -5.91 -11.51
CA SER A 52 23.18 -5.83 -11.88
C SER A 52 23.81 -4.51 -11.45
N ALA A 53 25.04 -4.58 -10.94
CA ALA A 53 25.86 -3.41 -10.63
C ALA A 53 26.45 -2.74 -11.89
N GLY A 54 26.34 -3.39 -13.04
CA GLY A 54 26.87 -2.91 -14.32
C GLY A 54 26.09 -1.72 -14.87
N ARG A 55 26.24 -1.45 -16.17
CA ARG A 55 25.40 -0.45 -16.84
C ARG A 55 23.96 -0.95 -16.94
N LEU A 56 23.00 -0.06 -16.76
CA LEU A 56 21.60 -0.32 -17.09
C LEU A 56 21.50 -0.63 -18.59
N ASN A 57 21.29 -1.91 -18.92
CA ASN A 57 21.23 -2.42 -20.30
C ASN A 57 19.89 -3.10 -20.62
N ASP A 58 19.02 -3.23 -19.61
CA ASP A 58 17.66 -3.73 -19.67
C ASP A 58 16.66 -2.59 -19.43
N SER A 59 15.36 -2.87 -19.55
CA SER A 59 14.28 -1.93 -19.22
C SER A 59 14.21 -1.58 -17.72
N GLY A 60 15.14 -2.09 -16.90
CA GLY A 60 15.10 -2.03 -15.44
C GLY A 60 14.02 -2.91 -14.81
N LEU A 61 14.04 -2.95 -13.48
CA LEU A 61 12.99 -3.57 -12.66
C LEU A 61 11.74 -2.69 -12.63
N SER A 62 10.56 -3.30 -12.57
CA SER A 62 9.31 -2.58 -12.35
C SER A 62 9.29 -1.95 -10.96
N TYR A 63 8.88 -0.68 -10.91
CA TYR A 63 8.74 0.06 -9.68
C TYR A 63 7.54 1.02 -9.77
N TRP A 64 7.07 1.47 -8.61
CA TRP A 64 6.09 2.53 -8.47
C TRP A 64 6.55 3.55 -7.44
N THR A 65 6.57 4.82 -7.84
CA THR A 65 6.80 5.95 -6.94
C THR A 65 5.49 6.32 -6.28
N GLU A 66 5.32 5.95 -5.00
CA GLU A 66 4.16 6.34 -4.20
C GLU A 66 4.18 7.84 -3.90
N GLN A 67 5.37 8.37 -3.60
CA GLN A 67 5.55 9.76 -3.25
C GLN A 67 6.96 10.21 -3.64
N TRP A 68 7.06 11.31 -4.37
CA TRP A 68 8.31 12.04 -4.56
C TRP A 68 8.28 13.34 -3.73
N ASN A 69 9.08 13.40 -2.68
CA ASN A 69 9.15 14.57 -1.80
C ASN A 69 10.58 14.78 -1.31
N GLU A 70 11.29 15.70 -1.97
CA GLU A 70 12.70 16.03 -1.73
C GLU A 70 12.93 16.70 -0.37
N ASN A 71 11.90 17.40 0.14
CA ASN A 71 11.92 18.10 1.44
C ASN A 71 11.41 17.23 2.59
N GLY A 72 11.00 15.98 2.31
CA GLY A 72 10.41 15.07 3.28
C GLY A 72 10.89 13.65 3.06
N THR A 73 9.96 12.74 2.83
CA THR A 73 10.26 11.34 2.51
C THR A 73 9.74 11.01 1.13
N THR A 74 10.64 10.52 0.28
CA THR A 74 10.32 9.88 -1.00
C THR A 74 10.16 8.38 -0.79
N ILE A 75 9.14 7.79 -1.39
CA ILE A 75 8.77 6.38 -1.20
C ILE A 75 8.61 5.70 -2.55
N ILE A 76 9.39 4.65 -2.75
CA ILE A 76 9.43 3.90 -4.01
C ILE A 76 9.30 2.42 -3.70
N TRP A 77 8.38 1.77 -4.39
CA TRP A 77 8.15 0.34 -4.32
C TRP A 77 8.80 -0.35 -5.50
N VAL A 78 9.62 -1.37 -5.28
CA VAL A 78 10.37 -2.05 -6.35
C VAL A 78 10.09 -3.54 -6.34
N LYS A 79 9.70 -4.09 -7.49
CA LYS A 79 9.51 -5.54 -7.67
C LYS A 79 10.86 -6.22 -7.89
N VAL A 80 11.31 -6.99 -6.90
CA VAL A 80 12.56 -7.75 -6.95
C VAL A 80 12.29 -9.18 -7.41
N PRO A 81 12.90 -9.64 -8.52
CA PRO A 81 12.55 -10.92 -9.13
C PRO A 81 12.98 -12.11 -8.28
N VAL A 82 14.11 -12.02 -7.59
CA VAL A 82 14.65 -13.09 -6.74
C VAL A 82 15.28 -12.51 -5.48
N LEU A 83 14.83 -12.99 -4.33
CA LEU A 83 15.48 -12.83 -3.03
C LEU A 83 15.98 -14.19 -2.56
N LYS A 84 17.29 -14.30 -2.34
CA LYS A 84 17.92 -15.46 -1.71
C LYS A 84 17.53 -15.52 -0.23
N ALA A 85 17.38 -16.73 0.30
CA ALA A 85 17.01 -16.98 1.68
C ALA A 85 18.13 -16.57 2.65
N LYS A 86 17.76 -16.05 3.83
CA LYS A 86 18.65 -15.86 4.99
C LYS A 86 19.98 -15.18 4.64
N THR A 87 19.96 -14.21 3.73
CA THR A 87 21.17 -13.56 3.26
C THR A 87 20.92 -12.13 2.79
N ARG A 88 22.02 -11.41 2.61
CA ARG A 88 22.07 -10.09 2.00
C ARG A 88 21.83 -10.23 0.49
N ASN A 89 20.83 -9.54 -0.01
CA ASN A 89 20.56 -9.34 -1.42
C ASN A 89 20.86 -7.88 -1.78
N SER A 90 21.11 -7.62 -3.07
CA SER A 90 21.35 -6.27 -3.57
C SER A 90 20.61 -6.04 -4.88
N ILE A 91 20.08 -4.84 -5.03
CA ILE A 91 19.72 -4.23 -6.31
C ILE A 91 20.44 -2.87 -6.39
N PHE A 92 20.40 -2.23 -7.55
CA PHE A 92 21.06 -0.96 -7.80
C PHE A 92 20.06 0.04 -8.35
N MET A 93 20.01 1.22 -7.72
CA MET A 93 19.24 2.36 -8.16
C MET A 93 20.14 3.27 -9.02
N PHE A 94 19.76 3.53 -10.27
CA PHE A 94 20.45 4.42 -11.20
C PHE A 94 19.71 5.75 -11.32
N TYR A 95 20.45 6.84 -11.41
CA TYR A 95 19.93 8.21 -11.55
C TYR A 95 20.93 9.18 -12.19
N GLY A 96 20.49 10.42 -12.43
CA GLY A 96 21.27 11.48 -13.07
C GLY A 96 21.11 11.52 -14.58
N ASN A 97 20.20 10.74 -15.16
CA ASN A 97 19.90 10.83 -16.58
C ASN A 97 18.73 11.82 -16.80
N PHE A 98 19.03 13.11 -16.87
CA PHE A 98 18.00 14.16 -17.03
C PHE A 98 17.16 14.06 -18.31
N ASN A 99 17.60 13.29 -19.31
CA ASN A 99 16.85 13.00 -20.53
C ASN A 99 15.88 11.82 -20.39
N ALA A 100 15.89 11.11 -19.26
CA ALA A 100 15.01 9.98 -19.02
C ALA A 100 13.54 10.42 -18.92
N VAL A 101 12.68 9.61 -19.53
CA VAL A 101 11.21 9.71 -19.43
C VAL A 101 10.71 8.95 -18.19
N PRO A 102 9.58 9.34 -17.58
CA PRO A 102 9.00 8.61 -16.46
C PRO A 102 8.56 7.20 -16.87
N VAL A 103 8.84 6.20 -16.02
CA VAL A 103 8.43 4.79 -16.25
C VAL A 103 7.85 4.09 -15.01
N SER A 104 7.62 4.84 -13.93
CA SER A 104 6.91 4.35 -12.73
C SER A 104 5.55 3.75 -13.14
N ASN A 105 5.24 2.55 -12.67
CA ASN A 105 4.01 1.85 -13.01
C ASN A 105 3.61 0.82 -11.93
N GLY A 106 2.49 1.07 -11.25
CA GLY A 106 1.98 0.19 -10.22
C GLY A 106 1.47 -1.16 -10.76
N ASP A 107 0.75 -1.17 -11.88
CA ASP A 107 0.21 -2.41 -12.49
C ASP A 107 1.30 -3.44 -12.85
N LYS A 108 2.51 -2.99 -13.24
CA LYS A 108 3.66 -3.86 -13.50
C LYS A 108 4.39 -4.29 -12.22
N THR A 109 4.28 -3.49 -11.16
CA THR A 109 5.00 -3.68 -9.90
C THR A 109 4.28 -4.65 -8.97
N PHE A 110 2.96 -4.56 -8.89
CA PHE A 110 2.14 -5.32 -7.95
C PHE A 110 1.34 -6.43 -8.67
N LEU A 111 0.76 -7.36 -7.89
CA LEU A 111 -0.17 -8.39 -8.40
C LEU A 111 -1.56 -7.81 -8.69
N PHE A 112 -1.94 -6.79 -7.92
CA PHE A 112 -3.11 -5.97 -8.11
C PHE A 112 -2.76 -4.57 -7.63
N PHE A 113 -3.20 -3.55 -8.35
CA PHE A 113 -2.88 -2.17 -8.06
C PHE A 113 -3.99 -1.26 -8.55
N ASP A 114 -4.23 -0.20 -7.80
CA ASP A 114 -5.03 0.94 -8.24
C ASP A 114 -4.56 2.19 -7.50
N ASP A 115 -4.27 3.27 -8.21
CA ASP A 115 -4.05 4.61 -7.66
C ASP A 115 -5.18 5.58 -8.01
N PHE A 116 -6.24 5.10 -8.67
CA PHE A 116 -7.49 5.85 -8.89
C PHE A 116 -7.29 7.15 -9.68
N GLU A 117 -6.31 7.16 -10.59
CA GLU A 117 -5.96 8.30 -11.45
C GLU A 117 -6.68 8.24 -12.81
N GLU A 118 -7.36 7.14 -13.13
CA GLU A 118 -8.02 6.93 -14.43
C GLU A 118 -9.39 7.61 -14.57
N GLY A 119 -10.03 7.98 -13.47
CA GLY A 119 -11.39 8.50 -13.41
C GLY A 119 -12.49 7.45 -13.64
N ASP A 120 -12.14 6.15 -13.58
CA ASP A 120 -13.05 5.03 -13.83
C ASP A 120 -12.61 3.74 -13.12
N PHE A 121 -13.16 3.51 -11.93
CA PHE A 121 -12.89 2.31 -11.13
C PHE A 121 -13.46 1.02 -11.73
N THR A 122 -14.40 1.09 -12.67
CA THR A 122 -15.25 -0.07 -13.04
C THR A 122 -14.50 -1.19 -13.76
N LYS A 123 -13.29 -0.90 -14.26
CA LYS A 123 -12.41 -1.91 -14.87
C LYS A 123 -11.86 -2.90 -13.85
N LYS A 124 -11.50 -2.42 -12.65
CA LYS A 124 -10.86 -3.20 -11.59
C LYS A 124 -11.83 -3.57 -10.48
N TRP A 125 -12.97 -2.87 -10.38
CA TRP A 125 -13.91 -2.98 -9.25
C TRP A 125 -15.35 -3.14 -9.69
N THR A 126 -16.11 -3.90 -8.90
CA THR A 126 -17.57 -3.99 -8.96
C THR A 126 -18.16 -3.20 -7.80
N ASN A 127 -19.02 -2.23 -8.10
CA ASN A 127 -19.85 -1.57 -7.08
C ASN A 127 -20.91 -2.58 -6.59
N THR A 128 -20.81 -2.94 -5.31
CA THR A 128 -21.75 -3.85 -4.62
C THR A 128 -22.55 -3.14 -3.54
N SER A 129 -22.45 -1.82 -3.47
CA SER A 129 -23.10 -0.97 -2.48
C SER A 129 -24.46 -0.46 -2.88
N VAL A 130 -25.20 -0.03 -1.85
CA VAL A 130 -26.31 0.92 -1.98
C VAL A 130 -25.81 2.36 -1.75
N GLY A 131 -24.74 2.55 -0.95
CA GLY A 131 -24.06 3.83 -0.79
C GLY A 131 -23.36 4.37 -2.04
N GLU A 132 -22.88 5.61 -1.95
CA GLU A 132 -22.23 6.32 -3.05
C GLU A 132 -20.75 5.90 -3.21
N VAL A 133 -20.33 5.74 -4.48
CA VAL A 133 -18.95 5.43 -4.87
C VAL A 133 -18.56 6.31 -6.05
N ILE A 134 -17.48 7.08 -5.91
CA ILE A 134 -17.00 8.00 -6.93
C ILE A 134 -15.47 7.90 -7.03
N GLU A 135 -14.93 7.87 -8.24
CA GLU A 135 -13.50 8.09 -8.48
C GLU A 135 -13.28 9.51 -8.98
N LYS A 136 -12.47 10.29 -8.25
CA LYS A 136 -12.21 11.70 -8.56
C LYS A 136 -10.95 12.16 -7.86
N GLU A 137 -10.18 13.04 -8.51
CA GLU A 137 -8.99 13.69 -7.92
C GLU A 137 -7.92 12.70 -7.42
N GLY A 138 -7.67 11.61 -8.17
CA GLY A 138 -6.67 10.59 -7.80
C GLY A 138 -7.09 9.74 -6.62
N GLN A 139 -8.40 9.61 -6.38
CA GLN A 139 -8.95 8.95 -5.20
C GLN A 139 -10.22 8.20 -5.53
N LEU A 140 -10.37 7.04 -4.90
CA LEU A 140 -11.67 6.40 -4.76
C LEU A 140 -12.34 6.90 -3.48
N LYS A 141 -13.55 7.43 -3.62
CA LYS A 141 -14.35 7.99 -2.53
C LYS A 141 -15.58 7.13 -2.30
N LEU A 142 -15.76 6.66 -1.07
CA LEU A 142 -16.92 5.87 -0.65
C LEU A 142 -17.69 6.64 0.42
N LYS A 143 -19.02 6.64 0.32
CA LYS A 143 -19.91 7.22 1.32
C LYS A 143 -21.12 6.32 1.54
N GLU A 144 -21.61 6.28 2.77
CA GLU A 144 -22.82 5.57 3.15
C GLU A 144 -24.08 6.36 2.73
N THR A 145 -25.17 5.67 2.40
CA THR A 145 -26.47 6.32 2.08
C THR A 145 -27.64 5.57 2.71
N ASP A 146 -28.44 6.26 3.52
CA ASP A 146 -29.66 5.76 4.18
C ASP A 146 -29.47 4.51 5.07
N GLY A 147 -28.39 4.48 5.85
CA GLY A 147 -27.97 3.36 6.68
C GLY A 147 -27.34 2.18 5.91
N GLN A 148 -26.92 2.40 4.65
CA GLN A 148 -26.39 1.37 3.77
C GLN A 148 -25.00 1.71 3.23
N ASP A 149 -24.11 0.74 3.36
CA ASP A 149 -22.69 0.88 3.11
C ASP A 149 -22.33 1.23 1.68
N GLY A 150 -21.22 1.96 1.53
CA GLY A 150 -20.42 2.00 0.31
C GLY A 150 -19.44 0.82 0.28
N ILE A 151 -19.47 -0.01 -0.76
CA ILE A 151 -18.69 -1.24 -0.89
C ILE A 151 -18.33 -1.45 -2.36
N VAL A 152 -17.02 -1.42 -2.64
CA VAL A 152 -16.49 -1.94 -3.89
C VAL A 152 -15.75 -3.24 -3.66
N THR A 153 -15.95 -4.19 -4.56
CA THR A 153 -15.22 -5.46 -4.56
C THR A 153 -14.32 -5.52 -5.78
N ALA A 154 -13.03 -5.77 -5.59
CA ALA A 154 -12.08 -5.91 -6.67
C ALA A 154 -12.37 -7.18 -7.49
N ASN A 155 -12.02 -7.13 -8.77
CA ASN A 155 -11.92 -8.28 -9.67
C ASN A 155 -10.67 -9.13 -9.37
N PHE A 156 -10.33 -9.28 -8.08
CA PHE A 156 -9.14 -9.95 -7.57
C PHE A 156 -9.46 -10.74 -6.29
N ASN A 157 -8.82 -11.91 -6.15
CA ASN A 157 -8.89 -12.73 -4.95
C ASN A 157 -7.52 -12.79 -4.28
N VAL A 158 -7.47 -12.48 -3.00
CA VAL A 158 -6.29 -12.70 -2.16
C VAL A 158 -6.23 -14.18 -1.80
N THR A 159 -5.13 -14.84 -2.18
CA THR A 159 -4.91 -16.28 -1.97
C THR A 159 -3.48 -16.57 -1.54
N GLY A 160 -3.29 -17.48 -0.59
CA GLY A 160 -1.95 -17.83 -0.11
C GLY A 160 -1.26 -16.68 0.63
N LYS A 161 0.06 -16.54 0.42
CA LYS A 161 0.90 -15.57 1.13
C LYS A 161 0.96 -14.24 0.40
N MET A 162 0.14 -13.28 0.80
CA MET A 162 0.04 -11.96 0.18
C MET A 162 0.00 -10.86 1.23
N ILE A 163 0.40 -9.66 0.84
CA ILE A 163 0.23 -8.43 1.61
C ILE A 163 -0.53 -7.41 0.78
N VAL A 164 -1.52 -6.79 1.39
CA VAL A 164 -2.31 -5.70 0.84
C VAL A 164 -1.95 -4.42 1.57
N ARG A 165 -1.68 -3.35 0.85
CA ARG A 165 -1.41 -2.03 1.43
C ARG A 165 -2.32 -1.00 0.79
N THR A 166 -2.84 -0.11 1.60
CA THR A 166 -3.69 0.99 1.15
C THR A 166 -3.41 2.25 1.95
N SER A 167 -3.62 3.40 1.33
CA SER A 167 -3.70 4.67 2.04
C SER A 167 -5.13 5.19 2.00
N TYR A 168 -5.64 5.58 3.17
CA TYR A 168 -7.01 6.04 3.33
C TYR A 168 -7.08 7.31 4.19
N GLN A 169 -8.12 8.12 3.99
CA GLN A 169 -8.40 9.33 4.75
C GLN A 169 -9.90 9.46 4.94
N ARG A 170 -10.30 9.84 6.15
CA ARG A 170 -11.66 10.27 6.47
C ARG A 170 -11.80 11.76 6.27
N GLU A 171 -12.88 12.22 5.64
CA GLU A 171 -13.30 13.61 5.65
C GLU A 171 -14.20 13.94 6.87
N GLY A 172 -14.05 15.13 7.46
CA GLY A 172 -15.05 15.68 8.40
C GLY A 172 -14.83 15.37 9.89
N ALA A 173 -15.51 16.17 10.72
CA ALA A 173 -15.20 16.33 12.15
C ALA A 173 -16.01 15.42 13.11
N ASP A 174 -17.20 14.95 12.72
CA ASP A 174 -18.14 14.29 13.64
C ASP A 174 -18.52 12.86 13.24
N GLY A 175 -18.37 11.94 14.19
CA GLY A 175 -19.52 11.11 14.58
C GLY A 175 -19.56 9.62 14.27
N HIS A 176 -18.71 9.02 13.44
CA HIS A 176 -18.96 7.62 13.04
C HIS A 176 -17.72 6.76 12.69
N TRP A 177 -17.96 5.48 12.34
CA TRP A 177 -16.98 4.40 12.20
C TRP A 177 -16.40 4.32 10.79
N VAL A 178 -15.32 5.02 10.51
CA VAL A 178 -14.62 4.80 9.24
C VAL A 178 -14.03 3.41 9.21
N ARG A 179 -14.11 2.73 8.06
CA ARG A 179 -13.55 1.40 7.86
C ARG A 179 -12.79 1.42 6.54
N ALA A 180 -11.49 1.18 6.61
CA ALA A 180 -10.72 0.68 5.48
C ALA A 180 -10.46 -0.78 5.82
N GLY A 181 -11.04 -1.71 5.06
CA GLY A 181 -10.96 -3.12 5.36
C GLY A 181 -10.61 -3.92 4.15
N VAL A 182 -9.59 -4.77 4.28
CA VAL A 182 -9.22 -5.72 3.24
C VAL A 182 -9.79 -7.07 3.65
N GLY A 183 -10.77 -7.52 2.87
CA GLY A 183 -11.47 -8.74 3.17
C GLY A 183 -12.58 -9.04 2.18
N GLY A 184 -12.96 -10.30 2.11
CA GLY A 184 -14.07 -10.77 1.29
C GLY A 184 -15.09 -11.46 2.17
N TRP A 185 -16.13 -12.04 1.57
CA TRP A 185 -17.25 -12.78 2.21
C TRP A 185 -16.89 -13.79 3.33
N ASN A 186 -15.60 -14.05 3.59
CA ASN A 186 -15.08 -15.08 4.47
C ASN A 186 -14.02 -14.63 5.47
N ASN A 187 -13.23 -13.59 5.18
CA ASN A 187 -12.25 -13.04 6.12
C ASN A 187 -12.26 -11.52 5.98
N TRP A 188 -12.55 -10.80 7.06
CA TRP A 188 -12.57 -9.35 7.09
C TRP A 188 -11.73 -8.81 8.23
N LEU A 189 -10.83 -7.88 7.89
CA LEU A 189 -10.10 -7.10 8.86
C LEU A 189 -10.12 -5.65 8.40
N ALA A 190 -10.48 -4.74 9.30
CA ALA A 190 -10.53 -3.33 9.00
C ALA A 190 -9.86 -2.50 10.08
N PHE A 191 -9.22 -1.45 9.64
CA PHE A 191 -8.84 -0.36 10.50
C PHE A 191 -9.83 0.78 10.31
N GLY A 192 -10.05 1.51 11.39
CA GLY A 192 -11.06 2.53 11.40
C GLY A 192 -10.79 3.63 12.39
N ASP A 193 -11.21 4.83 12.01
CA ASP A 193 -11.18 5.98 12.89
C ASP A 193 -12.59 6.23 13.41
N HIS A 194 -12.73 6.36 14.73
CA HIS A 194 -13.99 6.70 15.39
C HIS A 194 -13.78 7.94 16.27
N THR A 195 -14.79 8.78 16.35
CA THR A 195 -14.80 9.89 17.30
C THR A 195 -16.07 9.76 18.12
N ASP A 196 -15.95 9.43 19.41
CA ASP A 196 -17.07 9.63 20.33
C ASP A 196 -17.46 11.12 20.27
N ARG A 197 -18.76 11.43 20.40
CA ARG A 197 -19.35 12.80 20.30
C ARG A 197 -18.74 13.87 21.24
N ALA A 198 -17.64 13.58 21.93
CA ALA A 198 -16.87 14.48 22.77
C ALA A 198 -15.40 14.53 22.30
N ALA A 199 -15.11 15.32 21.26
CA ALA A 199 -13.85 16.01 20.89
C ALA A 199 -12.47 15.31 21.09
N SER A 200 -12.42 14.02 21.40
CA SER A 200 -11.23 13.23 21.67
C SER A 200 -11.33 11.93 20.88
N GLY A 201 -10.99 12.02 19.60
CA GLY A 201 -11.12 10.90 18.67
C GLY A 201 -10.28 9.68 19.09
N THR A 202 -10.83 8.48 18.93
CA THR A 202 -10.16 7.22 19.27
C THR A 202 -10.04 6.34 18.03
N ASN A 203 -8.83 5.90 17.69
CA ASN A 203 -8.63 4.97 16.57
C ASN A 203 -8.98 3.55 17.07
N TYR A 204 -9.68 2.77 16.26
CA TYR A 204 -10.02 1.38 16.57
C TYR A 204 -9.56 0.44 15.46
N VAL A 205 -9.07 -0.72 15.86
CA VAL A 205 -9.00 -1.89 15.00
C VAL A 205 -10.26 -2.69 15.22
N MET A 206 -10.95 -3.02 14.12
CA MET A 206 -12.20 -3.76 14.16
C MET A 206 -11.98 -5.13 13.52
N LEU A 207 -12.29 -6.18 14.29
CA LEU A 207 -12.13 -7.57 13.86
C LEU A 207 -13.50 -8.12 13.46
N PHE A 208 -13.69 -8.51 12.20
CA PHE A 208 -14.97 -9.02 11.72
C PHE A 208 -14.91 -10.49 11.32
N ASP A 209 -15.97 -11.19 11.71
CA ASP A 209 -16.28 -12.52 11.22
C ASP A 209 -17.47 -12.44 10.24
N SER A 210 -17.29 -12.98 9.04
CA SER A 210 -18.19 -12.81 7.91
C SER A 210 -19.58 -13.45 8.01
N SER A 211 -19.90 -14.20 9.08
CA SER A 211 -21.30 -14.59 9.35
C SER A 211 -22.19 -13.41 9.76
N SER A 212 -21.58 -12.25 10.07
CA SER A 212 -22.25 -11.10 10.68
C SER A 212 -22.35 -9.86 9.79
N ILE A 213 -22.35 -10.01 8.46
CA ILE A 213 -22.61 -8.86 7.55
C ILE A 213 -23.94 -8.14 7.92
N GLY A 214 -24.89 -8.85 8.55
CA GLY A 214 -26.13 -8.27 9.10
C GLY A 214 -26.08 -7.78 10.56
N SER A 215 -24.99 -7.95 11.32
CA SER A 215 -24.89 -7.47 12.72
C SER A 215 -23.47 -7.00 13.09
N LEU A 216 -22.95 -6.00 12.38
CA LEU A 216 -21.65 -5.39 12.63
C LEU A 216 -21.53 -4.67 14.00
N LYS A 217 -22.64 -4.53 14.74
CA LYS A 217 -22.71 -3.88 16.05
C LYS A 217 -22.09 -4.71 17.20
N SER A 218 -21.63 -5.94 16.95
CA SER A 218 -21.08 -6.84 17.98
C SER A 218 -19.62 -7.26 17.76
N ALA A 219 -18.90 -6.64 16.81
CA ALA A 219 -17.51 -6.96 16.53
C ALA A 219 -16.58 -6.59 17.71
N PRO A 220 -15.57 -7.43 18.05
CA PRO A 220 -14.54 -7.05 18.99
C PRO A 220 -13.78 -5.81 18.51
N LEU A 221 -13.68 -4.81 19.40
CA LEU A 221 -12.97 -3.56 19.16
C LEU A 221 -11.64 -3.57 19.93
N ILE A 222 -10.55 -3.27 19.23
CA ILE A 222 -9.25 -3.01 19.86
C ILE A 222 -8.96 -1.52 19.73
N LYS A 223 -8.91 -0.83 20.87
CA LYS A 223 -8.60 0.61 20.92
C LYS A 223 -7.12 0.85 20.62
N SER A 224 -6.85 1.77 19.72
CA SER A 224 -5.53 2.33 19.45
C SER A 224 -5.03 3.14 20.64
N PRO A 225 -3.72 3.08 20.95
CA PRO A 225 -3.11 3.98 21.92
C PRO A 225 -3.07 5.43 21.44
N ASN A 226 -3.18 5.67 20.13
CA ASN A 226 -3.03 7.00 19.52
C ASN A 226 -4.39 7.67 19.26
N LEU A 227 -4.47 8.98 19.54
CA LEU A 227 -5.65 9.81 19.23
C LEU A 227 -5.86 9.94 17.72
N VAL A 228 -7.11 10.04 17.30
CA VAL A 228 -7.46 10.32 15.89
C VAL A 228 -7.22 11.78 15.58
N ILE A 229 -6.51 12.03 14.49
CA ILE A 229 -6.56 13.29 13.76
C ILE A 229 -7.41 13.02 12.52
N THR A 230 -8.60 13.62 12.44
CA THR A 230 -9.45 13.59 11.24
C THR A 230 -8.73 14.28 10.08
N ASP A 231 -9.13 14.00 8.84
CA ASP A 231 -8.52 14.60 7.65
C ASP A 231 -7.01 14.32 7.50
N LYS A 232 -6.50 13.27 8.16
CA LYS A 232 -5.11 12.80 8.00
C LYS A 232 -5.08 11.50 7.21
N TRP A 233 -4.29 11.48 6.14
CA TRP A 233 -3.95 10.24 5.42
C TRP A 233 -3.25 9.24 6.33
N ARG A 234 -3.71 8.00 6.30
CA ARG A 234 -3.15 6.88 7.04
C ARG A 234 -2.80 5.75 6.11
N ARG A 235 -1.98 4.83 6.60
CA ARG A 235 -1.62 3.60 5.90
C ARG A 235 -2.02 2.41 6.72
N ALA A 236 -2.69 1.49 6.05
CA ALA A 236 -3.02 0.20 6.60
C ALA A 236 -2.39 -0.90 5.75
N GLU A 237 -1.90 -1.93 6.43
CA GLU A 237 -1.28 -3.08 5.81
C GLU A 237 -1.94 -4.35 6.34
N TYR A 238 -2.23 -5.30 5.46
CA TYR A 238 -2.89 -6.55 5.80
C TYR A 238 -2.11 -7.72 5.18
N TRP A 239 -1.57 -8.62 6.00
CA TRP A 239 -0.82 -9.78 5.51
C TRP A 239 -1.54 -11.08 5.79
N PHE A 240 -1.56 -11.92 4.77
CA PHE A 240 -2.10 -13.27 4.76
C PHE A 240 -0.91 -14.22 4.78
N ASP A 241 -0.82 -15.09 5.78
CA ASP A 241 0.25 -16.10 5.84
C ASP A 241 -0.20 -17.49 5.30
N GLY A 242 -1.48 -17.58 4.90
CA GLY A 242 -2.17 -18.81 4.46
C GLY A 242 -2.99 -19.50 5.56
N LYS A 243 -2.84 -19.10 6.82
CA LYS A 243 -3.62 -19.58 7.98
C LYS A 243 -4.20 -18.45 8.84
N LYS A 244 -3.54 -17.31 8.86
CA LYS A 244 -3.87 -16.12 9.64
C LYS A 244 -3.92 -14.89 8.74
N LEU A 245 -4.79 -13.97 9.11
CA LEU A 245 -4.85 -12.60 8.62
C LEU A 245 -4.33 -11.69 9.72
N TYR A 246 -3.39 -10.86 9.35
CA TYR A 246 -2.85 -9.84 10.22
C TYR A 246 -3.18 -8.47 9.66
N GLY A 247 -3.29 -7.49 10.54
CA GLY A 247 -3.39 -6.10 10.15
C GLY A 247 -2.43 -5.27 10.96
N LYS A 248 -1.86 -4.25 10.33
CA LYS A 248 -1.12 -3.20 11.01
C LYS A 248 -1.55 -1.83 10.53
N GLN A 249 -1.66 -0.94 11.48
CA GLN A 249 -1.73 0.49 11.26
C GLN A 249 -1.00 1.17 12.41
N ASP A 250 -0.16 2.14 12.07
CA ASP A 250 0.67 2.86 13.05
C ASP A 250 1.45 1.85 13.93
N ASP A 251 1.28 1.92 15.25
CA ASP A 251 1.92 1.04 16.24
C ASP A 251 1.06 -0.17 16.63
N ILE A 252 -0.12 -0.34 16.02
CA ILE A 252 -1.04 -1.43 16.35
C ILE A 252 -0.84 -2.56 15.36
N THR A 253 -0.75 -3.78 15.88
CA THR A 253 -0.80 -5.01 15.08
C THR A 253 -1.82 -5.97 15.67
N VAL A 254 -2.65 -6.56 14.83
CA VAL A 254 -3.66 -7.55 15.21
C VAL A 254 -3.53 -8.81 14.36
N GLU A 255 -4.01 -9.93 14.89
CA GLU A 255 -4.07 -11.20 14.16
C GLU A 255 -5.41 -11.91 14.34
N LEU A 256 -5.83 -12.63 13.30
CA LEU A 256 -7.04 -13.43 13.23
C LEU A 256 -6.75 -14.74 12.50
N LEU A 257 -7.48 -15.80 12.83
CA LEU A 257 -7.46 -17.03 12.04
C LEU A 257 -8.24 -16.83 10.75
N LEU A 258 -7.69 -17.30 9.63
CA LEU A 258 -8.43 -17.37 8.37
C LEU A 258 -9.48 -18.47 8.48
N LYS A 259 -10.71 -18.12 8.13
CA LYS A 259 -11.80 -19.07 7.95
C LYS A 259 -11.71 -19.80 6.63
N ASN A 260 -11.21 -19.11 5.61
CA ASN A 260 -11.06 -19.64 4.27
C ASN A 260 -9.70 -19.26 3.69
N ALA A 261 -9.15 -20.13 2.84
CA ALA A 261 -7.85 -19.95 2.21
C ALA A 261 -7.83 -18.84 1.13
N ALA A 262 -9.00 -18.33 0.75
CA ALA A 262 -9.18 -17.28 -0.23
C ALA A 262 -10.17 -16.22 0.29
N SER A 263 -9.91 -14.95 -0.05
CA SER A 263 -10.80 -13.83 0.18
C SER A 263 -10.92 -12.95 -1.05
N LYS A 264 -12.10 -12.39 -1.28
CA LYS A 264 -12.23 -11.22 -2.15
C LYS A 264 -11.44 -10.05 -1.56
N LEU A 265 -10.91 -9.19 -2.42
CA LEU A 265 -10.41 -7.89 -2.02
C LEU A 265 -11.58 -6.89 -2.14
N ALA A 266 -11.83 -6.11 -1.11
CA ALA A 266 -12.89 -5.10 -1.11
C ALA A 266 -12.40 -3.85 -0.39
N LEU A 267 -13.07 -2.74 -0.64
CA LEU A 267 -13.02 -1.51 0.15
C LEU A 267 -14.45 -1.20 0.58
N ARG A 268 -14.64 -0.83 1.86
CA ARG A 268 -15.97 -0.68 2.44
C ARG A 268 -15.98 0.40 3.50
N THR A 269 -16.80 1.43 3.30
CA THR A 269 -17.21 2.36 4.35
C THR A 269 -18.52 1.89 4.99
N LEU A 270 -18.78 2.32 6.22
CA LEU A 270 -19.91 1.88 7.03
C LEU A 270 -20.27 3.00 8.00
N ASP A 271 -21.57 3.29 8.15
CA ASP A 271 -22.05 4.27 9.13
C ASP A 271 -21.26 5.58 8.95
N ASN A 272 -21.37 6.23 7.78
CA ASN A 272 -20.52 7.38 7.47
C ASN A 272 -21.30 8.44 6.68
N ASP A 273 -21.72 9.50 7.38
CA ASP A 273 -22.29 10.70 6.74
C ASP A 273 -21.24 11.49 5.91
N SER A 274 -19.96 11.12 6.02
CA SER A 274 -18.81 11.72 5.33
C SER A 274 -18.16 10.79 4.31
N TRP A 275 -17.20 11.31 3.52
CA TRP A 275 -16.46 10.51 2.54
C TRP A 275 -15.27 9.82 3.19
N ASP A 276 -15.06 8.56 2.80
CA ASP A 276 -13.80 7.86 2.96
C ASP A 276 -13.07 7.81 1.63
N ASN A 277 -11.86 8.36 1.65
CA ASN A 277 -11.00 8.51 0.49
C ASN A 277 -9.91 7.44 0.53
N PHE A 278 -9.62 6.86 -0.63
CA PHE A 278 -8.52 5.93 -0.83
C PHE A 278 -7.63 6.47 -1.93
N ALA A 279 -6.34 6.70 -1.61
CA ALA A 279 -5.38 7.21 -2.58
C ALA A 279 -4.78 6.09 -3.43
N TYR A 280 -4.62 4.90 -2.85
CA TYR A 280 -4.20 3.73 -3.60
C TYR A 280 -4.51 2.44 -2.86
N ILE A 281 -4.44 1.34 -3.60
CA ILE A 281 -4.31 0.00 -3.06
C ILE A 281 -3.31 -0.82 -3.86
N SER A 282 -2.57 -1.69 -3.18
CA SER A 282 -1.59 -2.57 -3.80
C SER A 282 -1.60 -3.95 -3.16
N VAL A 283 -1.37 -4.99 -3.96
CA VAL A 283 -1.23 -6.38 -3.50
C VAL A 283 0.10 -6.94 -3.97
N SER A 284 0.89 -7.52 -3.07
CA SER A 284 2.16 -8.18 -3.42
C SER A 284 2.31 -9.52 -2.71
N LYS A 285 3.23 -10.36 -3.18
CA LYS A 285 3.59 -11.61 -2.50
C LYS A 285 4.24 -11.30 -1.14
N TYR A 286 3.92 -12.12 -0.13
CA TYR A 286 4.51 -12.00 1.20
C TYR A 286 5.60 -13.05 1.43
N ALA A 287 6.82 -12.61 1.75
CA ALA A 287 7.98 -13.48 1.98
C ALA A 287 7.96 -14.21 3.34
N GLY A 288 6.92 -14.01 4.17
CA GLY A 288 6.83 -14.52 5.55
C GLY A 288 7.39 -13.58 6.60
N SER A 289 8.36 -12.76 6.23
CA SER A 289 8.81 -11.58 6.97
C SER A 289 9.13 -10.49 5.96
N GLU A 290 8.78 -9.24 6.26
CA GLU A 290 9.12 -8.13 5.36
C GLU A 290 10.64 -7.93 5.31
N PRO A 291 11.26 -7.91 4.11
CA PRO A 291 12.69 -7.67 3.98
C PRO A 291 13.08 -6.30 4.51
N LYS A 292 14.16 -6.21 5.28
CA LYS A 292 14.69 -4.92 5.74
C LYS A 292 15.55 -4.30 4.64
N VAL A 293 15.24 -3.07 4.26
CA VAL A 293 15.94 -2.34 3.19
C VAL A 293 16.80 -1.23 3.80
N THR A 294 18.04 -1.11 3.32
CA THR A 294 18.97 -0.03 3.69
C THR A 294 19.74 0.46 2.47
N LEU A 295 20.08 1.76 2.45
CA LEU A 295 20.89 2.32 1.38
C LEU A 295 22.37 1.92 1.56
N GLY A 296 22.96 1.36 0.51
CA GLY A 296 24.38 1.10 0.39
C GLY A 296 25.14 2.30 -0.19
N LYS A 297 26.35 2.02 -0.70
CA LYS A 297 27.24 3.05 -1.24
C LYS A 297 26.71 3.63 -2.55
N GLU A 298 26.81 4.94 -2.67
CA GLU A 298 26.70 5.66 -3.95
C GLU A 298 28.03 5.58 -4.71
N GLN A 299 27.95 5.47 -6.04
CA GLN A 299 29.09 5.42 -6.95
C GLN A 299 28.78 6.22 -8.21
N ALA A 300 29.80 6.88 -8.76
CA ALA A 300 29.74 7.34 -10.15
C ALA A 300 29.69 6.12 -11.10
N ASN A 301 28.98 6.25 -12.21
CA ASN A 301 28.73 5.16 -13.16
C ASN A 301 29.27 5.44 -14.56
#